data_AF-A0A5N9EF81-F1
#
_entry.id   AF-A0A5N9EF81-F1
#
_cell.length_a   1.000
_cell.length_b   1.000
_cell.length_c   1.000
_cell.angle_alpha   90.00
_cell.angle_beta   90.00
_cell.angle_gamma   90.00
#
_symmetry.space_group_name_H-M   'P 1'
#
loop_
_entity.id
_entity.type
_entity.pdbx_description
1 polymer ?
#
loop_
_entity_poly.entity_id
_entity_poly.type
_entity_poly.pdbx_seq_one_letter_code
_entity_poly.pdbx_strand_id
1 'polypeptide(L)'
;KEVEVAAKTEAAAPEAVEVISAPAPKTEAGVAVIAINADMGDENGRNAAQASDSYKNWGVAETLFRRAPDDSHLAWLATDFSVASDLSSATITIKEGVKFQSIDGEDFGTMTAADVAWSMNDSNSATTPESIHGQAGDFAGLWGEWTAVDDTTVSFDFVQYDSTWKDDYVNQSGQAFPVFSKKAFDDKGEDWVRDNVVGTGVYQIDEWKRDESVTLKATDGTHHQFAPKTANIKILGVKEPTTRLALLRNGEVDIAHLEPKDAAKLDPAGFSKASTGAAVQLGVFFSGNLWEDTYAKGDNAGQPLPPKATFVHDIPWIGKPGTSHGEGDLEQARNIRTALAWAIDREAVNEKLLAGTGDIVHVEYFHAGHANWNSKWEYGYDPDKSFEIIKAQTVDWNKGQASAADSILGEHAFEVSVYAGPELGGGASITGEVADAVAGYWADIGLKTFTLKFSYATFRPTVVGRSNTHPWITSCDKGKASNPWHFPKGLVQTSLTRGGFSCGFESPEILGFYTRMAEAKDTAAATTAANEYLDYVYHQALQPGVVGVPDAYYFNNNKVSSFEMDKAAMASLNSLWNIELK
;
A
#
# COMPACT_ATOMS: atom_id res chain seq x y z
N LYS A 1 35.78 27.04 -26.15
CA LYS A 1 36.53 26.86 -24.90
C LYS A 1 36.23 25.44 -24.45
N GLU A 2 37.24 24.59 -24.41
CA GLU A 2 37.11 23.22 -23.90
C GLU A 2 36.46 23.25 -22.51
N VAL A 3 35.45 22.40 -22.33
CA VAL A 3 34.76 22.24 -21.06
C VAL A 3 35.59 21.24 -20.26
N GLU A 4 36.32 21.73 -19.25
CA GLU A 4 36.87 20.88 -18.20
C GLU A 4 35.71 20.27 -17.43
N VAL A 5 35.53 18.97 -17.61
CA VAL A 5 34.62 18.15 -16.81
C VAL A 5 35.13 18.17 -15.37
N ALA A 6 34.31 18.69 -14.46
CA ALA A 6 34.61 18.74 -13.03
C ALA A 6 34.96 17.33 -12.53
N ALA A 7 36.06 17.27 -11.76
CA ALA A 7 36.66 16.04 -11.27
C ALA A 7 35.63 15.16 -10.54
N LYS A 8 35.60 13.87 -10.90
CA LYS A 8 35.02 12.79 -10.10
C LYS A 8 35.45 12.95 -8.65
N THR A 9 34.50 13.19 -7.76
CA THR A 9 34.70 13.08 -6.31
C THR A 9 35.19 11.66 -6.04
N GLU A 10 36.42 11.56 -5.55
CA GLU A 10 37.05 10.31 -5.15
C GLU A 10 36.18 9.68 -4.04
N ALA A 11 35.72 8.45 -4.26
CA ALA A 11 34.88 7.75 -3.30
C ALA A 11 35.61 7.67 -1.96
N ALA A 12 34.99 8.19 -0.90
CA ALA A 12 35.47 7.99 0.46
C ALA A 12 35.66 6.48 0.70
N ALA A 13 36.78 6.10 1.31
CA ALA A 13 37.01 4.73 1.75
C ALA A 13 35.78 4.26 2.56
N PRO A 14 35.28 3.02 2.37
CA PRO A 14 34.13 2.55 3.12
C PRO A 14 34.48 2.63 4.61
N GLU A 15 33.74 3.46 5.35
CA GLU A 15 33.79 3.42 6.81
C GLU A 15 33.47 1.99 7.25
N ALA A 16 34.23 1.49 8.22
CA ALA A 16 33.95 0.19 8.81
C ALA A 16 32.53 0.23 9.38
N VAL A 17 31.61 -0.49 8.73
CA VAL A 17 30.22 -0.58 9.17
C VAL A 17 30.23 -1.19 10.57
N GLU A 18 29.75 -0.43 11.56
CA GLU A 18 29.59 -0.91 12.93
C GLU A 18 28.68 -2.14 12.91
N VAL A 19 29.21 -3.30 13.32
CA VAL A 19 28.44 -4.53 13.47
C VAL A 19 27.78 -4.55 14.84
N ILE A 20 26.45 -4.69 14.87
CA ILE A 20 25.62 -4.67 16.08
C ILE A 20 25.36 -6.11 16.52
N SER A 21 25.98 -6.52 17.63
CA SER A 21 25.69 -7.81 18.26
C SER A 21 24.41 -7.77 19.10
N ALA A 22 23.74 -8.92 19.21
CA ALA A 22 22.50 -9.03 19.96
C ALA A 22 22.69 -8.80 21.48
N PRO A 23 21.94 -7.87 22.10
CA PRO A 23 22.06 -7.56 23.51
C PRO A 23 21.37 -8.62 24.39
N ALA A 24 21.65 -8.58 25.70
CA ALA A 24 20.80 -9.25 26.67
C ALA A 24 19.40 -8.58 26.69
N PRO A 25 18.28 -9.34 26.65
CA PRO A 25 16.95 -8.76 26.70
C PRO A 25 16.69 -8.07 28.04
N LYS A 26 16.03 -6.90 28.02
CA LYS A 26 15.54 -6.17 29.21
C LYS A 26 14.02 -6.27 29.37
N THR A 27 13.34 -6.80 28.37
CA THR A 27 11.89 -7.01 28.34
C THR A 27 11.45 -8.08 29.35
N GLU A 28 10.21 -7.97 29.83
CA GLU A 28 9.64 -8.89 30.81
C GLU A 28 9.70 -10.35 30.32
N ALA A 29 9.95 -11.29 31.23
CA ALA A 29 9.91 -12.73 30.91
C ALA A 29 8.50 -13.14 30.43
N GLY A 30 8.43 -13.94 29.36
CA GLY A 30 7.15 -14.43 28.81
C GLY A 30 6.34 -13.41 28.00
N VAL A 31 6.85 -12.18 27.80
CA VAL A 31 6.27 -11.17 26.90
C VAL A 31 7.19 -10.97 25.70
N ALA A 32 6.61 -10.88 24.50
CA ALA A 32 7.31 -10.42 23.31
C ALA A 32 7.03 -8.92 23.10
N VAL A 33 8.06 -8.09 22.99
CA VAL A 33 7.90 -6.64 22.74
C VAL A 33 8.33 -6.29 21.31
N ILE A 34 7.44 -5.70 20.53
CA ILE A 34 7.61 -5.40 19.11
C ILE A 34 7.56 -3.88 18.89
N ALA A 35 8.57 -3.29 18.25
CA ALA A 35 8.49 -1.92 17.74
C ALA A 35 8.06 -1.89 16.27
N ILE A 36 6.98 -1.16 15.95
CA ILE A 36 6.44 -1.01 14.59
C ILE A 36 6.64 0.40 14.05
N ASN A 37 6.66 0.52 12.72
CA ASN A 37 6.73 1.80 12.01
C ASN A 37 5.32 2.41 11.82
N ALA A 38 4.65 2.74 12.92
CA ALA A 38 3.34 3.38 12.92
C ALA A 38 3.13 4.16 14.23
N ASP A 39 2.18 5.09 14.22
CA ASP A 39 1.57 5.55 15.48
C ASP A 39 0.58 4.48 15.95
N MET A 40 0.41 4.38 17.26
CA MET A 40 -0.68 3.58 17.82
C MET A 40 -1.94 4.44 17.82
N GLY A 41 -2.85 4.23 16.87
CA GLY A 41 -4.10 4.99 16.76
C GLY A 41 -5.11 4.67 17.87
N ASP A 42 -6.38 4.70 17.52
CA ASP A 42 -7.48 4.31 18.40
C ASP A 42 -7.69 2.79 18.35
N GLU A 43 -8.13 2.19 19.46
CA GLU A 43 -8.47 0.76 19.53
C GLU A 43 -9.64 0.37 18.59
N ASN A 44 -10.63 1.23 18.49
CA ASN A 44 -11.72 1.18 17.51
C ASN A 44 -12.13 -0.19 16.92
N GLY A 45 -13.13 -0.83 17.54
CA GLY A 45 -13.78 -2.05 17.05
C GLY A 45 -14.93 -1.82 16.06
N ARG A 46 -14.98 -0.67 15.36
CA ARG A 46 -16.01 -0.37 14.35
C ARG A 46 -15.39 0.00 13.01
N ASN A 47 -15.70 -0.76 11.97
CA ASN A 47 -15.11 -0.56 10.65
C ASN A 47 -15.48 0.80 10.03
N ALA A 48 -16.73 1.27 10.13
CA ALA A 48 -17.12 2.59 9.63
C ALA A 48 -16.30 3.74 10.21
N ALA A 49 -15.74 3.56 11.40
CA ALA A 49 -14.93 4.54 12.10
C ALA A 49 -13.43 4.39 11.83
N GLN A 50 -13.01 3.58 10.85
CA GLN A 50 -11.60 3.21 10.59
C GLN A 50 -11.02 2.34 11.71
N ALA A 51 -11.63 1.17 11.96
CA ALA A 51 -10.97 0.11 12.72
C ALA A 51 -9.64 -0.29 12.09
N SER A 52 -8.69 -0.76 12.89
CA SER A 52 -7.39 -1.18 12.37
C SER A 52 -7.49 -2.51 11.62
N ASP A 53 -7.14 -2.49 10.32
CA ASP A 53 -6.95 -3.71 9.53
C ASP A 53 -5.92 -4.66 10.15
N SER A 54 -5.03 -4.13 11.00
CA SER A 54 -4.00 -4.95 11.64
C SER A 54 -4.56 -5.95 12.65
N TYR A 55 -5.81 -5.81 13.11
CA TYR A 55 -6.41 -6.81 14.00
C TYR A 55 -6.45 -8.21 13.40
N LYS A 56 -6.67 -8.34 12.09
CA LYS A 56 -6.59 -9.63 11.38
C LYS A 56 -5.18 -10.21 11.37
N ASN A 57 -4.16 -9.35 11.36
CA ASN A 57 -2.75 -9.73 11.28
C ASN A 57 -2.16 -10.02 12.66
N TRP A 58 -2.65 -9.34 13.69
CA TRP A 58 -2.29 -9.55 15.08
C TRP A 58 -2.98 -10.77 15.70
N GLY A 59 -4.00 -11.30 15.02
CA GLY A 59 -4.81 -12.41 15.52
C GLY A 59 -5.86 -11.98 16.53
N VAL A 60 -6.26 -10.70 16.52
CA VAL A 60 -7.33 -10.16 17.37
C VAL A 60 -8.71 -10.46 16.79
N ALA A 61 -8.84 -10.33 15.47
CA ALA A 61 -10.05 -10.62 14.73
C ALA A 61 -9.68 -11.36 13.44
N GLU A 62 -10.68 -11.75 12.65
CA GLU A 62 -10.46 -12.63 11.50
C GLU A 62 -11.22 -12.12 10.27
N THR A 63 -10.81 -12.59 9.09
CA THR A 63 -11.46 -12.33 7.80
C THR A 63 -12.03 -13.63 7.22
N LEU A 64 -12.73 -13.55 6.08
CA LEU A 64 -13.37 -14.71 5.47
C LEU A 64 -12.34 -15.76 5.00
N PHE A 65 -11.27 -15.30 4.36
CA PHE A 65 -10.23 -16.18 3.81
C PHE A 65 -8.82 -15.75 4.24
N ARG A 66 -7.86 -16.64 3.99
CA ARG A 66 -6.41 -16.42 4.09
C ARG A 66 -5.73 -16.76 2.78
N ARG A 67 -4.44 -16.42 2.65
CA ARG A 67 -3.63 -16.73 1.47
C ARG A 67 -2.73 -17.94 1.74
N ALA A 68 -2.70 -18.87 0.80
CA ALA A 68 -1.75 -19.97 0.76
C ALA A 68 -0.41 -19.52 0.16
N PRO A 69 0.69 -20.27 0.40
CA PRO A 69 1.98 -19.98 -0.23
C PRO A 69 1.96 -19.95 -1.77
N ASP A 70 1.02 -20.67 -2.41
CA ASP A 70 0.82 -20.73 -3.86
C ASP A 70 -0.19 -19.69 -4.39
N ASP A 71 -0.58 -18.73 -3.56
CA ASP A 71 -1.54 -17.66 -3.86
C ASP A 71 -3.01 -18.08 -3.98
N SER A 72 -3.34 -19.36 -3.73
CA SER A 72 -4.73 -19.77 -3.55
C SER A 72 -5.31 -19.27 -2.22
N HIS A 73 -6.64 -19.20 -2.14
CA HIS A 73 -7.32 -18.87 -0.89
C HIS A 73 -7.43 -20.11 0.01
N LEU A 74 -7.33 -19.88 1.31
CA LEU A 74 -7.59 -20.83 2.38
C LEU A 74 -8.82 -20.39 3.17
N ALA A 75 -9.62 -21.35 3.60
CA ALA A 75 -10.75 -21.11 4.49
C ALA A 75 -10.29 -20.48 5.82
N TRP A 76 -11.02 -19.45 6.28
CA TRP A 76 -10.83 -18.88 7.62
C TRP A 76 -12.14 -18.73 8.38
N LEU A 77 -12.89 -17.63 8.24
CA LEU A 77 -14.28 -17.57 8.71
C LEU A 77 -15.26 -18.15 7.67
N ALA A 78 -14.92 -18.11 6.39
CA ALA A 78 -15.65 -18.75 5.31
C ALA A 78 -15.09 -20.15 4.98
N THR A 79 -15.98 -21.05 4.56
CA THR A 79 -15.65 -22.42 4.14
C THR A 79 -15.78 -22.62 2.64
N ASP A 80 -16.72 -21.92 2.00
CA ASP A 80 -16.99 -22.06 0.58
C ASP A 80 -17.66 -20.80 0.02
N PHE A 81 -17.67 -20.67 -1.30
CA PHE A 81 -18.46 -19.66 -2.00
C PHE A 81 -18.86 -20.14 -3.41
N SER A 82 -19.89 -19.51 -3.96
CA SER A 82 -20.30 -19.66 -5.35
C SER A 82 -20.48 -18.28 -5.98
N VAL A 83 -20.16 -18.18 -7.28
CA VAL A 83 -20.39 -16.97 -8.09
C VAL A 83 -21.43 -17.32 -9.15
N ALA A 84 -22.42 -16.44 -9.36
CA ALA A 84 -23.40 -16.61 -10.42
C ALA A 84 -22.71 -16.70 -11.79
N SER A 85 -23.26 -17.52 -12.70
CA SER A 85 -22.63 -17.76 -14.01
C SER A 85 -22.53 -16.52 -14.90
N ASP A 86 -23.35 -15.51 -14.63
CA ASP A 86 -23.35 -14.19 -15.28
C ASP A 86 -22.50 -13.16 -14.52
N LEU A 87 -21.76 -13.59 -13.48
CA LEU A 87 -20.90 -12.77 -12.63
C LEU A 87 -21.65 -11.67 -11.84
N SER A 88 -22.98 -11.77 -11.73
CA SER A 88 -23.81 -10.75 -11.08
C SER A 88 -23.76 -10.78 -9.56
N SER A 89 -23.54 -11.94 -8.94
CA SER A 89 -23.60 -12.10 -7.49
C SER A 89 -22.68 -13.21 -6.98
N ALA A 90 -22.44 -13.19 -5.67
CA ALA A 90 -21.79 -14.27 -4.97
C ALA A 90 -22.57 -14.67 -3.71
N THR A 91 -22.46 -15.94 -3.35
CA THR A 91 -22.98 -16.50 -2.09
C THR A 91 -21.84 -17.19 -1.36
N ILE A 92 -21.69 -16.91 -0.07
CA ILE A 92 -20.62 -17.39 0.80
C ILE A 92 -21.21 -18.21 1.94
N THR A 93 -20.60 -19.36 2.22
CA THR A 93 -20.92 -20.19 3.38
C THR A 93 -19.85 -20.00 4.47
N ILE A 94 -20.27 -19.58 5.65
CA ILE A 94 -19.38 -19.34 6.80
C ILE A 94 -19.34 -20.52 7.77
N LYS A 95 -18.33 -20.55 8.63
CA LYS A 95 -18.20 -21.54 9.70
C LYS A 95 -19.25 -21.33 10.79
N GLU A 96 -19.82 -22.42 11.27
CA GLU A 96 -20.63 -22.45 12.49
C GLU A 96 -19.74 -22.53 13.74
N GLY A 97 -20.27 -22.07 14.88
CA GLY A 97 -19.66 -22.31 16.20
C GLY A 97 -18.43 -21.45 16.52
N VAL A 98 -18.09 -20.47 15.68
CA VAL A 98 -17.00 -19.51 15.92
C VAL A 98 -17.46 -18.52 16.98
N LYS A 99 -16.89 -18.58 18.19
CA LYS A 99 -17.26 -17.68 19.29
C LYS A 99 -16.56 -16.33 19.17
N PHE A 100 -17.28 -15.28 19.52
CA PHE A 100 -16.66 -13.99 19.81
C PHE A 100 -15.91 -14.06 21.15
N GLN A 101 -14.90 -13.22 21.26
CA GLN A 101 -14.18 -13.01 22.50
C GLN A 101 -15.10 -12.41 23.57
N SER A 102 -14.91 -12.83 24.81
CA SER A 102 -15.59 -12.24 25.95
C SER A 102 -14.79 -11.06 26.48
N ILE A 103 -15.44 -9.91 26.65
CA ILE A 103 -14.83 -8.70 27.24
C ILE A 103 -15.44 -8.48 28.61
N ASP A 104 -14.62 -8.34 29.65
CA ASP A 104 -15.06 -8.17 31.05
C ASP A 104 -16.05 -9.23 31.55
N GLY A 105 -15.94 -10.46 31.04
CA GLY A 105 -16.82 -11.58 31.38
C GLY A 105 -18.18 -11.57 30.67
N GLU A 106 -18.41 -10.64 29.76
CA GLU A 106 -19.60 -10.60 28.92
C GLU A 106 -19.47 -11.49 27.68
N ASP A 107 -20.53 -12.24 27.39
CA ASP A 107 -20.59 -13.16 26.24
C ASP A 107 -21.37 -12.52 25.09
N PHE A 108 -20.69 -12.33 23.95
CA PHE A 108 -21.28 -11.80 22.72
C PHE A 108 -21.70 -12.89 21.73
N GLY A 109 -21.68 -14.15 22.16
CA GLY A 109 -22.23 -15.27 21.43
C GLY A 109 -21.32 -15.81 20.34
N THR A 110 -21.95 -16.43 19.34
CA THR A 110 -21.29 -17.06 18.20
C THR A 110 -21.53 -16.22 16.96
N MET A 111 -20.49 -16.05 16.14
CA MET A 111 -20.57 -15.39 14.84
C MET A 111 -21.63 -16.04 13.95
N THR A 112 -22.40 -15.19 13.30
CA THR A 112 -23.39 -15.54 12.28
C THR A 112 -23.15 -14.74 10.99
N ALA A 113 -23.87 -15.10 9.93
CA ALA A 113 -23.90 -14.36 8.69
C ALA A 113 -24.30 -12.88 8.87
N ALA A 114 -25.10 -12.56 9.90
CA ALA A 114 -25.50 -11.20 10.22
C ALA A 114 -24.31 -10.32 10.66
N ASP A 115 -23.32 -10.90 11.36
CA ASP A 115 -22.11 -10.19 11.78
C ASP A 115 -21.21 -9.86 10.57
N VAL A 116 -21.09 -10.81 9.64
CA VAL A 116 -20.36 -10.63 8.38
C VAL A 116 -21.03 -9.56 7.53
N ALA A 117 -22.34 -9.69 7.28
CA ALA A 117 -23.11 -8.72 6.49
C ALA A 117 -23.01 -7.31 7.10
N TRP A 118 -23.17 -7.18 8.42
CA TRP A 118 -23.04 -5.91 9.11
C TRP A 118 -21.63 -5.30 8.96
N SER A 119 -20.58 -6.09 9.20
CA SER A 119 -19.19 -5.62 9.06
C SER A 119 -18.90 -5.13 7.64
N MET A 120 -19.39 -5.85 6.63
CA MET A 120 -19.20 -5.49 5.22
C MET A 120 -19.96 -4.22 4.83
N ASN A 121 -21.19 -4.06 5.32
CA ASN A 121 -22.03 -2.91 5.01
C ASN A 121 -21.59 -1.64 5.76
N ASP A 122 -21.13 -1.74 7.02
CA ASP A 122 -20.62 -0.61 7.82
C ASP A 122 -19.37 0.03 7.17
N SER A 123 -18.61 -0.77 6.41
CA SER A 123 -17.38 -0.34 5.73
C SER A 123 -17.59 0.20 4.33
N ASN A 124 -18.81 0.19 3.78
CA ASN A 124 -19.09 0.50 2.38
C ASN A 124 -19.90 1.80 2.25
N SER A 125 -19.43 2.77 1.46
CA SER A 125 -20.10 4.07 1.35
C SER A 125 -21.45 4.04 0.64
N ALA A 126 -21.78 2.95 -0.08
CA ALA A 126 -23.10 2.76 -0.69
C ALA A 126 -24.17 2.39 0.34
N THR A 127 -23.80 1.67 1.40
CA THR A 127 -24.69 1.22 2.49
C THR A 127 -24.58 2.08 3.73
N THR A 128 -23.41 2.67 3.99
CA THR A 128 -23.11 3.56 5.13
C THR A 128 -22.38 4.81 4.61
N PRO A 129 -23.11 5.83 4.11
CA PRO A 129 -22.52 7.01 3.48
C PRO A 129 -21.57 7.84 4.38
N GLU A 130 -21.74 7.76 5.69
CA GLU A 130 -20.91 8.41 6.70
C GLU A 130 -19.64 7.63 7.05
N SER A 131 -19.47 6.41 6.50
CA SER A 131 -18.30 5.58 6.73
C SER A 131 -17.04 6.31 6.30
N ILE A 132 -16.11 6.48 7.25
CA ILE A 132 -14.79 7.05 7.00
C ILE A 132 -13.74 5.98 6.72
N HIS A 133 -14.16 4.72 6.55
CA HIS A 133 -13.27 3.62 6.25
C HIS A 133 -12.45 3.90 4.99
N GLY A 134 -11.16 3.56 5.02
CA GLY A 134 -10.18 3.95 4.02
C GLY A 134 -10.51 3.49 2.61
N GLN A 135 -11.24 2.37 2.51
CA GLN A 135 -11.67 1.72 1.26
C GLN A 135 -13.18 1.81 1.02
N ALA A 136 -13.92 2.65 1.76
CA ALA A 136 -15.39 2.68 1.66
C ALA A 136 -15.89 2.94 0.23
N GLY A 137 -15.22 3.84 -0.49
CA GLY A 137 -15.51 4.13 -1.89
C GLY A 137 -15.06 3.03 -2.87
N ASP A 138 -14.01 2.29 -2.53
CA ASP A 138 -13.54 1.17 -3.36
C ASP A 138 -14.55 0.02 -3.28
N PHE A 139 -15.01 -0.32 -2.06
CA PHE A 139 -16.03 -1.34 -1.82
C PHE A 139 -17.37 -1.01 -2.44
N ALA A 140 -17.82 0.25 -2.34
CA ALA A 140 -19.03 0.74 -3.03
C ALA A 140 -18.94 0.54 -4.55
N GLY A 141 -17.72 0.56 -5.10
CA GLY A 141 -17.50 0.26 -6.48
C GLY A 141 -17.60 -1.23 -6.82
N LEU A 142 -17.27 -2.13 -5.90
CA LEU A 142 -17.11 -3.55 -6.20
C LEU A 142 -18.40 -4.34 -5.94
N TRP A 143 -19.13 -4.02 -4.87
CA TRP A 143 -20.35 -4.72 -4.49
C TRP A 143 -21.38 -3.84 -3.79
N GLY A 144 -22.63 -4.28 -3.85
CA GLY A 144 -23.76 -3.69 -3.14
C GLY A 144 -23.87 -4.19 -1.70
N GLU A 145 -25.09 -4.18 -1.18
CA GLU A 145 -25.40 -4.64 0.17
C GLU A 145 -25.16 -6.15 0.31
N TRP A 146 -24.49 -6.52 1.40
CA TRP A 146 -24.36 -7.90 1.84
C TRP A 146 -25.55 -8.29 2.71
N THR A 147 -26.20 -9.41 2.38
CA THR A 147 -27.41 -9.89 3.04
C THR A 147 -27.16 -11.25 3.68
N ALA A 148 -27.45 -11.37 4.97
CA ALA A 148 -27.54 -12.66 5.64
C ALA A 148 -28.81 -13.39 5.18
N VAL A 149 -28.64 -14.50 4.45
CA VAL A 149 -29.74 -15.34 3.95
C VAL A 149 -30.27 -16.25 5.05
N ASP A 150 -29.36 -16.80 5.84
CA ASP A 150 -29.57 -17.56 7.07
C ASP A 150 -28.36 -17.39 7.99
N ASP A 151 -28.28 -18.10 9.11
CA ASP A 151 -27.20 -17.94 10.11
C ASP A 151 -25.79 -18.22 9.56
N THR A 152 -25.67 -18.92 8.44
CA THR A 152 -24.39 -19.40 7.87
C THR A 152 -24.15 -18.98 6.43
N THR A 153 -25.10 -18.28 5.81
CA THR A 153 -25.05 -17.94 4.39
C THR A 153 -25.19 -16.44 4.20
N VAL A 154 -24.22 -15.84 3.51
CA VAL A 154 -24.26 -14.43 3.11
C VAL A 154 -24.25 -14.33 1.59
N SER A 155 -25.05 -13.43 1.03
CA SER A 155 -25.07 -13.14 -0.41
C SER A 155 -24.92 -11.66 -0.68
N PHE A 156 -24.34 -11.30 -1.83
CA PHE A 156 -24.27 -9.92 -2.30
C PHE A 156 -24.20 -9.88 -3.83
N ASP A 157 -24.61 -8.74 -4.38
CA ASP A 157 -24.51 -8.46 -5.81
C ASP A 157 -23.22 -7.68 -6.11
N PHE A 158 -22.53 -8.04 -7.18
CA PHE A 158 -21.40 -7.28 -7.69
C PHE A 158 -21.90 -6.02 -8.39
N VAL A 159 -21.29 -4.89 -8.06
CA VAL A 159 -21.41 -3.65 -8.84
C VAL A 159 -20.39 -3.68 -9.98
N GLN A 160 -19.17 -4.12 -9.67
CA GLN A 160 -18.14 -4.43 -10.65
C GLN A 160 -17.49 -5.74 -10.22
N TYR A 161 -17.70 -6.79 -11.00
CA TYR A 161 -17.06 -8.08 -10.72
C TYR A 161 -15.54 -7.94 -10.75
N ASP A 162 -14.89 -8.50 -9.74
CA ASP A 162 -13.45 -8.71 -9.66
C ASP A 162 -13.18 -10.14 -9.22
N SER A 163 -12.56 -10.95 -10.09
CA SER A 163 -12.25 -12.37 -9.81
C SER A 163 -11.40 -12.60 -8.56
N THR A 164 -10.70 -11.58 -8.08
CA THR A 164 -9.84 -11.60 -6.89
C THR A 164 -10.55 -11.15 -5.62
N TRP A 165 -11.87 -10.91 -5.63
CA TRP A 165 -12.61 -10.42 -4.46
C TRP A 165 -12.35 -11.22 -3.18
N LYS A 166 -12.27 -12.55 -3.31
CA LYS A 166 -11.97 -13.50 -2.23
C LYS A 166 -10.50 -13.56 -1.81
N ASP A 167 -9.60 -13.15 -2.72
CA ASP A 167 -8.14 -13.25 -2.56
C ASP A 167 -7.55 -11.93 -2.03
N ASP A 168 -8.25 -10.82 -2.23
CA ASP A 168 -7.80 -9.49 -1.85
C ASP A 168 -8.73 -8.84 -0.81
N TYR A 169 -10.02 -8.68 -1.12
CA TYR A 169 -10.91 -7.81 -0.34
C TYR A 169 -11.60 -8.47 0.85
N VAL A 170 -11.62 -9.80 0.93
CA VAL A 170 -12.06 -10.54 2.12
C VAL A 170 -11.02 -11.57 2.59
N ASN A 171 -9.78 -11.39 2.13
CA ASN A 171 -8.62 -12.19 2.50
C ASN A 171 -7.67 -11.45 3.44
N GLN A 172 -7.15 -12.15 4.44
CA GLN A 172 -6.16 -11.61 5.38
C GLN A 172 -4.94 -10.97 4.70
N SER A 173 -4.46 -11.57 3.61
CA SER A 173 -3.27 -11.07 2.89
C SER A 173 -3.49 -9.70 2.26
N GLY A 174 -4.71 -9.42 1.80
CA GLY A 174 -5.03 -8.26 0.98
C GLY A 174 -5.66 -7.12 1.77
N GLN A 175 -6.56 -6.42 1.08
CA GLN A 175 -7.27 -5.23 1.52
C GLN A 175 -8.48 -5.48 2.43
N ALA A 176 -8.68 -6.70 2.91
CA ALA A 176 -9.78 -7.02 3.82
C ALA A 176 -9.72 -6.30 5.17
N PHE A 177 -10.86 -6.22 5.84
CA PHE A 177 -10.98 -5.73 7.22
C PHE A 177 -11.67 -6.81 8.08
N PRO A 178 -11.57 -6.73 9.41
CA PRO A 178 -12.08 -7.78 10.28
C PRO A 178 -13.61 -7.83 10.39
N VAL A 179 -14.11 -9.03 10.69
CA VAL A 179 -15.51 -9.23 11.13
C VAL A 179 -15.61 -8.97 12.63
N PHE A 180 -16.56 -8.13 13.03
CA PHE A 180 -16.82 -7.79 14.44
C PHE A 180 -18.24 -8.20 14.87
N SER A 181 -18.45 -8.29 16.18
CA SER A 181 -19.76 -8.64 16.75
C SER A 181 -20.79 -7.53 16.56
N LYS A 182 -21.81 -7.79 15.75
CA LYS A 182 -22.97 -6.90 15.62
C LYS A 182 -23.72 -6.80 16.95
N LYS A 183 -23.80 -7.90 17.70
CA LYS A 183 -24.45 -7.94 19.03
C LYS A 183 -23.79 -6.96 20.01
N ALA A 184 -22.46 -6.89 20.02
CA ALA A 184 -21.76 -5.92 20.87
C ALA A 184 -22.15 -4.48 20.52
N PHE A 185 -22.23 -4.15 19.23
CA PHE A 185 -22.70 -2.84 18.77
C PHE A 185 -24.16 -2.57 19.17
N ASP A 186 -25.06 -3.52 18.94
CA ASP A 186 -26.49 -3.37 19.26
C ASP A 186 -26.74 -3.19 20.77
N ASP A 187 -26.02 -3.94 21.61
CA ASP A 187 -26.24 -3.96 23.06
C ASP A 187 -25.51 -2.82 23.80
N LYS A 188 -24.33 -2.41 23.31
CA LYS A 188 -23.45 -1.45 24.00
C LYS A 188 -23.36 -0.08 23.33
N GLY A 189 -23.71 -0.01 22.04
CA GLY A 189 -23.63 1.19 21.24
C GLY A 189 -22.22 1.48 20.70
N GLU A 190 -22.18 2.47 19.81
CA GLU A 190 -20.99 2.88 19.06
C GLU A 190 -19.81 3.27 19.96
N ASP A 191 -20.03 4.14 20.95
CA ASP A 191 -18.94 4.65 21.79
C ASP A 191 -18.21 3.52 22.53
N TRP A 192 -18.95 2.49 22.97
CA TRP A 192 -18.34 1.36 23.67
C TRP A 192 -17.50 0.48 22.75
N VAL A 193 -18.01 0.12 21.57
CA VAL A 193 -17.24 -0.72 20.64
C VAL A 193 -16.02 0.01 20.06
N ARG A 194 -16.00 1.34 20.11
CA ARG A 194 -14.83 2.13 19.73
C ARG A 194 -13.67 2.01 20.71
N ASP A 195 -13.93 1.56 21.94
CA ASP A 195 -12.92 1.35 22.98
C ASP A 195 -12.82 -0.14 23.39
N ASN A 196 -13.55 -1.04 22.71
CA ASN A 196 -13.58 -2.47 23.03
C ASN A 196 -13.72 -3.29 21.74
N VAL A 197 -12.62 -3.90 21.28
CA VAL A 197 -12.65 -4.77 20.10
C VAL A 197 -13.24 -6.14 20.44
N VAL A 198 -14.40 -6.46 19.85
CA VAL A 198 -15.04 -7.78 19.99
C VAL A 198 -14.84 -8.60 18.71
N GLY A 199 -13.69 -9.25 18.62
CA GLY A 199 -13.29 -10.13 17.52
C GLY A 199 -13.44 -11.62 17.84
N THR A 200 -12.89 -12.47 16.97
CA THR A 200 -12.94 -13.94 17.09
C THR A 200 -11.55 -14.59 17.21
N GLY A 201 -10.47 -13.80 17.25
CA GLY A 201 -9.10 -14.30 17.08
C GLY A 201 -8.47 -15.01 18.28
N VAL A 202 -7.23 -15.48 18.08
CA VAL A 202 -6.37 -16.16 19.07
C VAL A 202 -5.72 -15.23 20.11
N TYR A 203 -5.83 -13.92 19.91
CA TYR A 203 -5.44 -12.89 20.88
C TYR A 203 -6.62 -11.96 21.12
N GLN A 204 -6.71 -11.38 22.31
CA GLN A 204 -7.59 -10.26 22.61
C GLN A 204 -6.76 -9.06 23.06
N ILE A 205 -7.33 -7.86 22.98
CA ILE A 205 -6.69 -6.67 23.52
C ILE A 205 -6.82 -6.72 25.06
N ASP A 206 -5.68 -6.59 25.74
CA ASP A 206 -5.60 -6.53 27.20
C ASP A 206 -5.47 -5.07 27.68
N GLU A 207 -4.69 -4.26 26.95
CA GLU A 207 -4.53 -2.83 27.24
C GLU A 207 -4.24 -2.06 25.95
N TRP A 208 -4.94 -0.94 25.74
CA TRP A 208 -4.62 0.03 24.69
C TRP A 208 -4.18 1.37 25.29
N LYS A 209 -2.96 1.78 24.96
CA LYS A 209 -2.42 3.10 25.24
C LYS A 209 -2.30 3.87 23.93
N ARG A 210 -3.26 4.75 23.68
CA ARG A 210 -3.28 5.63 22.49
C ARG A 210 -1.93 6.33 22.33
N ASP A 211 -1.45 6.37 21.10
CA ASP A 211 -0.17 6.92 20.64
C ASP A 211 1.09 6.26 21.25
N GLU A 212 0.95 5.18 22.03
CA GLU A 212 2.07 4.52 22.70
C GLU A 212 2.16 3.02 22.36
N SER A 213 1.18 2.22 22.78
CA SER A 213 1.27 0.76 22.70
C SER A 213 -0.05 0.03 22.83
N VAL A 214 -0.10 -1.19 22.29
CA VAL A 214 -1.15 -2.18 22.60
C VAL A 214 -0.52 -3.42 23.22
N THR A 215 -1.16 -3.97 24.25
CA THR A 215 -0.84 -5.27 24.83
C THR A 215 -1.92 -6.27 24.44
N LEU A 216 -1.49 -7.37 23.83
CA LEU A 216 -2.32 -8.48 23.41
C LEU A 216 -2.11 -9.65 24.36
N LYS A 217 -3.20 -10.32 24.70
CA LYS A 217 -3.21 -11.52 25.53
C LYS A 217 -3.83 -12.69 24.77
N ALA A 218 -3.18 -13.84 24.83
CA ALA A 218 -3.66 -15.05 24.19
C ALA A 218 -5.06 -15.44 24.73
N THR A 219 -5.93 -15.86 23.83
CA THR A 219 -7.19 -16.52 24.20
C THR A 219 -6.93 -17.99 24.55
N ASP A 220 -7.84 -18.61 25.32
CA ASP A 220 -7.63 -19.97 25.79
C ASP A 220 -7.75 -21.00 24.65
N GLY A 221 -6.71 -21.82 24.50
CA GLY A 221 -6.74 -23.02 23.66
C GLY A 221 -6.37 -22.82 22.19
N THR A 222 -6.88 -23.70 21.34
CA THR A 222 -6.68 -23.66 19.89
C THR A 222 -7.93 -23.09 19.24
N HIS A 223 -7.76 -22.08 18.39
CA HIS A 223 -8.83 -21.52 17.56
C HIS A 223 -8.55 -21.82 16.09
N HIS A 224 -9.47 -22.53 15.44
CA HIS A 224 -9.22 -23.20 14.15
C HIS A 224 -7.98 -24.11 14.21
N GLN A 225 -6.95 -23.84 13.40
CA GLN A 225 -5.65 -24.52 13.42
C GLN A 225 -4.56 -23.72 14.15
N PHE A 226 -4.90 -22.57 14.74
CA PHE A 226 -3.93 -21.65 15.34
C PHE A 226 -3.94 -21.78 16.86
N ALA A 227 -2.75 -21.87 17.44
CA ALA A 227 -2.54 -21.79 18.87
C ALA A 227 -1.44 -20.75 19.13
N PRO A 228 -1.69 -19.75 19.98
CA PRO A 228 -0.68 -18.73 20.28
C PRO A 228 0.50 -19.38 21.00
N LYS A 229 1.70 -19.27 20.43
CA LYS A 229 2.94 -19.79 21.02
C LYS A 229 3.46 -18.94 22.18
N THR A 230 3.04 -17.68 22.24
CA THR A 230 3.40 -16.72 23.29
C THR A 230 2.14 -16.15 23.93
N ALA A 231 2.13 -16.10 25.27
CA ALA A 231 0.95 -15.68 26.03
C ALA A 231 0.64 -14.17 25.90
N ASN A 232 1.67 -13.32 25.86
CA ASN A 232 1.50 -11.87 25.82
C ASN A 232 2.42 -11.22 24.79
N ILE A 233 1.87 -10.27 24.03
CA ILE A 233 2.61 -9.50 23.03
C ILE A 233 2.35 -8.03 23.26
N LYS A 234 3.41 -7.24 23.44
CA LYS A 234 3.31 -5.79 23.51
C LYS A 234 3.82 -5.18 22.19
N ILE A 235 2.99 -4.39 21.53
CA ILE A 235 3.32 -3.71 20.29
C ILE A 235 3.46 -2.21 20.60
N LEU A 236 4.62 -1.63 20.30
CA LEU A 236 4.97 -0.23 20.51
C LEU A 236 4.95 0.50 19.17
N GLY A 237 4.21 1.62 19.09
CA GLY A 237 4.26 2.52 17.95
C GLY A 237 5.50 3.41 18.00
N VAL A 238 6.45 3.24 17.08
CA VAL A 238 7.71 3.99 17.07
C VAL A 238 8.05 4.42 15.65
N LYS A 239 7.59 5.61 15.24
CA LYS A 239 7.80 6.12 13.87
C LYS A 239 9.25 6.38 13.49
N GLU A 240 10.05 6.88 14.42
CA GLU A 240 11.42 7.29 14.13
C GLU A 240 12.34 6.06 13.93
N PRO A 241 12.90 5.82 12.73
CA PRO A 241 13.65 4.61 12.42
C PRO A 241 14.89 4.42 13.30
N THR A 242 15.61 5.51 13.59
CA THR A 242 16.79 5.48 14.45
C THR A 242 16.45 5.10 15.89
N THR A 243 15.26 5.49 16.37
CA THR A 243 14.75 5.10 17.68
C THR A 243 14.41 3.61 17.72
N ARG A 244 13.76 3.06 16.67
CA ARG A 244 13.48 1.61 16.58
C ARG A 244 14.76 0.78 16.66
N LEU A 245 15.80 1.17 15.91
CA LEU A 245 17.10 0.51 15.95
C LEU A 245 17.73 0.59 17.36
N ALA A 246 17.69 1.76 17.99
CA ALA A 246 18.26 1.97 19.32
C ALA A 246 17.58 1.08 20.38
N LEU A 247 16.25 0.98 20.35
CA LEU A 247 15.50 0.10 21.26
C LEU A 247 15.91 -1.37 21.10
N LEU A 248 16.03 -1.86 19.85
CA LEU A 248 16.44 -3.24 19.59
C LEU A 248 17.90 -3.47 20.01
N ARG A 249 18.81 -2.55 19.67
CA ARG A 249 20.23 -2.58 20.04
C ARG A 249 20.44 -2.60 21.55
N ASN A 250 19.56 -1.94 22.30
CA ASN A 250 19.63 -1.85 23.77
C ASN A 250 18.87 -2.96 24.50
N GLY A 251 18.21 -3.87 23.77
CA GLY A 251 17.40 -4.95 24.33
C GLY A 251 16.09 -4.47 24.98
N GLU A 252 15.64 -3.26 24.66
CA GLU A 252 14.41 -2.65 25.18
C GLU A 252 13.17 -3.11 24.39
N VAL A 253 13.38 -3.64 23.19
CA VAL A 253 12.41 -4.43 22.43
C VAL A 253 13.06 -5.71 21.94
N ASP A 254 12.24 -6.71 21.66
CA ASP A 254 12.70 -8.03 21.20
C ASP A 254 12.66 -8.15 19.68
N ILE A 255 11.73 -7.43 19.04
CA ILE A 255 11.48 -7.41 17.60
C ILE A 255 11.31 -5.96 17.15
N ALA A 256 11.91 -5.56 16.02
CA ALA A 256 11.70 -4.22 15.47
C ALA A 256 11.61 -4.23 13.95
N HIS A 257 10.72 -3.42 13.39
CA HIS A 257 10.78 -3.01 11.99
C HIS A 257 12.00 -2.12 11.78
N LEU A 258 12.84 -2.42 10.79
CA LEU A 258 14.06 -1.64 10.53
C LEU A 258 14.18 -1.27 9.06
N GLU A 259 14.74 -0.09 8.83
CA GLU A 259 15.16 0.32 7.49
C GLU A 259 16.29 -0.59 6.99
N PRO A 260 16.35 -0.91 5.68
CA PRO A 260 17.32 -1.88 5.17
C PRO A 260 18.78 -1.51 5.46
N LYS A 261 19.15 -0.22 5.35
CA LYS A 261 20.49 0.28 5.68
C LYS A 261 20.88 0.10 7.15
N ASP A 262 19.89 0.10 8.05
CA ASP A 262 20.11 -0.10 9.48
C ASP A 262 20.14 -1.58 9.84
N ALA A 263 19.27 -2.37 9.22
CA ALA A 263 19.30 -3.82 9.32
C ALA A 263 20.62 -4.43 8.84
N ALA A 264 21.24 -3.86 7.80
CA ALA A 264 22.54 -4.29 7.29
C ALA A 264 23.69 -4.21 8.31
N LYS A 265 23.49 -3.49 9.42
CA LYS A 265 24.45 -3.37 10.53
C LYS A 265 24.31 -4.50 11.56
N LEU A 266 23.23 -5.27 11.55
CA LEU A 266 22.99 -6.33 12.54
C LEU A 266 23.89 -7.56 12.30
N ASP A 267 24.43 -8.13 13.36
CA ASP A 267 25.13 -9.42 13.32
C ASP A 267 24.11 -10.56 13.10
N PRO A 268 24.13 -11.26 11.95
CA PRO A 268 23.18 -12.34 11.68
C PRO A 268 23.35 -13.56 12.60
N ALA A 269 24.44 -13.66 13.37
CA ALA A 269 24.56 -14.70 14.39
C ALA A 269 23.65 -14.44 15.60
N GLY A 270 23.34 -13.17 15.88
CA GLY A 270 22.54 -12.74 17.03
C GLY A 270 21.13 -12.26 16.69
N PHE A 271 20.89 -11.84 15.44
CA PHE A 271 19.60 -11.36 14.97
C PHE A 271 19.09 -12.17 13.79
N SER A 272 17.78 -12.40 13.75
CA SER A 272 17.11 -13.06 12.63
C SER A 272 16.06 -12.15 12.01
N LYS A 273 15.80 -12.35 10.71
CA LYS A 273 14.81 -11.61 9.93
C LYS A 273 13.48 -12.38 9.86
N ALA A 274 12.37 -11.67 10.01
CA ALA A 274 11.02 -12.12 9.71
C ALA A 274 10.35 -11.14 8.75
N SER A 275 9.62 -11.63 7.75
CA SER A 275 9.01 -10.81 6.71
C SER A 275 7.84 -11.55 6.08
N THR A 276 6.84 -10.79 5.61
CA THR A 276 5.72 -11.29 4.80
C THR A 276 6.11 -11.56 3.33
N GLY A 277 7.40 -11.45 3.01
CA GLY A 277 7.96 -11.80 1.70
C GLY A 277 7.75 -10.74 0.62
N ALA A 278 7.40 -9.50 0.99
CA ALA A 278 7.11 -8.42 0.06
C ALA A 278 8.11 -7.26 0.18
N ALA A 279 8.63 -6.79 -0.95
CA ALA A 279 9.19 -5.45 -1.05
C ALA A 279 8.07 -4.45 -1.36
N VAL A 280 8.16 -3.24 -0.80
CA VAL A 280 7.30 -2.11 -1.13
C VAL A 280 7.91 -1.39 -2.32
N GLN A 281 7.22 -1.41 -3.45
CA GLN A 281 7.64 -0.68 -4.64
C GLN A 281 7.33 0.80 -4.42
N LEU A 282 8.32 1.66 -4.61
CA LEU A 282 8.17 3.10 -4.57
C LEU A 282 8.41 3.63 -5.97
N GLY A 283 7.43 4.36 -6.50
CA GLY A 283 7.47 4.93 -7.83
C GLY A 283 6.89 6.33 -7.86
N VAL A 284 7.19 7.06 -8.93
CA VAL A 284 6.67 8.41 -9.17
C VAL A 284 5.33 8.30 -9.89
N PHE A 285 4.24 8.60 -9.19
CA PHE A 285 2.92 8.70 -9.81
C PHE A 285 2.66 10.14 -10.28
N PHE A 286 2.44 10.34 -11.57
CA PHE A 286 2.22 11.67 -12.15
C PHE A 286 0.76 12.10 -12.04
N SER A 287 0.41 12.67 -10.89
CA SER A 287 -0.95 13.12 -10.59
C SER A 287 -1.44 14.24 -11.51
N GLY A 288 -2.76 14.30 -11.70
CA GLY A 288 -3.47 15.33 -12.48
C GLY A 288 -3.89 14.88 -13.88
N ASN A 289 -3.40 13.73 -14.35
CA ASN A 289 -3.78 13.15 -15.65
C ASN A 289 -5.15 12.44 -15.58
N LEU A 290 -6.24 13.19 -15.54
CA LEU A 290 -7.61 12.66 -15.35
C LEU A 290 -8.39 12.56 -16.68
N TRP A 291 -8.22 11.49 -17.43
CA TRP A 291 -8.66 11.38 -18.82
C TRP A 291 -10.08 10.86 -19.02
N GLU A 292 -10.73 10.33 -17.99
CA GLU A 292 -12.14 9.95 -18.07
C GLU A 292 -13.08 11.16 -18.01
N ASP A 293 -14.17 11.14 -18.78
CA ASP A 293 -15.15 12.23 -18.87
C ASP A 293 -16.50 11.90 -18.22
N THR A 294 -16.78 10.62 -17.99
CA THR A 294 -18.04 10.13 -17.42
C THR A 294 -17.77 9.13 -16.31
N TYR A 295 -18.68 9.01 -15.35
CA TYR A 295 -18.60 7.97 -14.33
C TYR A 295 -18.69 6.58 -14.99
N ALA A 296 -17.75 5.70 -14.64
CA ALA A 296 -17.71 4.33 -15.14
C ALA A 296 -18.84 3.43 -14.60
N LYS A 297 -19.37 3.72 -13.39
CA LYS A 297 -20.40 2.88 -12.72
C LYS A 297 -21.23 3.65 -11.68
N GLY A 298 -22.08 2.90 -10.98
CA GLY A 298 -22.98 3.39 -9.92
C GLY A 298 -24.21 4.10 -10.47
N ASP A 299 -24.99 4.75 -9.61
CA ASP A 299 -26.20 5.49 -9.99
C ASP A 299 -25.93 6.61 -11.02
N ASN A 300 -24.68 7.09 -11.07
CA ASN A 300 -24.23 8.12 -11.99
C ASN A 300 -23.58 7.55 -13.26
N ALA A 301 -23.59 6.24 -13.52
CA ALA A 301 -22.93 5.64 -14.68
C ALA A 301 -23.31 6.36 -15.99
N GLY A 302 -22.29 6.71 -16.78
CA GLY A 302 -22.45 7.46 -18.03
C GLY A 302 -22.77 8.95 -17.87
N GLN A 303 -23.03 9.44 -16.66
CA GLN A 303 -23.17 10.87 -16.40
C GLN A 303 -21.81 11.57 -16.46
N PRO A 304 -21.74 12.85 -16.86
CA PRO A 304 -20.50 13.60 -16.87
C PRO A 304 -19.85 13.67 -15.48
N LEU A 305 -18.52 13.50 -15.44
CA LEU A 305 -17.74 13.77 -14.25
C LEU A 305 -17.73 15.28 -13.96
N PRO A 306 -17.63 15.67 -12.67
CA PRO A 306 -17.46 17.08 -12.31
C PRO A 306 -16.32 17.72 -13.08
N PRO A 307 -16.41 19.04 -13.40
CA PRO A 307 -15.35 19.76 -14.07
C PRO A 307 -14.01 19.45 -13.43
N LYS A 308 -13.11 18.95 -14.26
CA LYS A 308 -11.84 18.40 -13.82
C LYS A 308 -10.99 19.56 -13.29
N ALA A 309 -10.79 19.61 -11.97
CA ALA A 309 -10.19 20.75 -11.28
C ALA A 309 -8.72 21.01 -11.68
N THR A 310 -8.08 20.06 -12.34
CA THR A 310 -6.62 19.96 -12.52
C THR A 310 -6.14 19.99 -13.98
N PHE A 311 -7.01 20.30 -14.96
CA PHE A 311 -6.54 20.54 -16.33
C PHE A 311 -5.91 21.91 -16.42
N VAL A 312 -4.62 21.94 -16.13
CA VAL A 312 -3.82 23.14 -16.18
C VAL A 312 -2.69 22.88 -17.19
N HIS A 313 -2.88 23.37 -18.42
CA HIS A 313 -1.90 23.28 -19.52
C HIS A 313 -0.55 23.92 -19.18
N ASP A 314 -0.48 24.67 -18.09
CA ASP A 314 0.74 25.27 -17.54
C ASP A 314 1.58 24.28 -16.71
N ILE A 315 1.14 23.02 -16.55
CA ILE A 315 1.87 21.98 -15.83
C ILE A 315 2.48 20.96 -16.83
N PRO A 316 3.82 20.94 -17.01
CA PRO A 316 4.49 20.22 -18.11
C PRO A 316 4.24 18.70 -18.18
N TRP A 317 3.89 18.04 -17.07
CA TRP A 317 3.67 16.59 -17.00
C TRP A 317 2.19 16.17 -17.03
N ILE A 318 1.27 17.13 -17.14
CA ILE A 318 -0.16 16.89 -17.25
C ILE A 318 -0.57 17.22 -18.69
N GLY A 319 -1.15 16.24 -19.39
CA GLY A 319 -1.64 16.44 -20.75
C GLY A 319 -3.05 15.89 -20.92
N LYS A 320 -3.74 16.32 -21.97
CA LYS A 320 -5.10 15.87 -22.31
C LYS A 320 -5.13 15.10 -23.62
N PRO A 321 -5.78 13.92 -23.67
CA PRO A 321 -6.13 13.27 -24.92
C PRO A 321 -6.98 14.16 -25.84
N GLY A 322 -6.73 14.08 -27.14
CA GLY A 322 -7.42 14.89 -28.15
C GLY A 322 -6.71 16.22 -28.42
N THR A 323 -7.45 17.20 -28.95
CA THR A 323 -6.87 18.46 -29.47
C THR A 323 -7.40 19.71 -28.77
N SER A 324 -8.23 19.57 -27.73
CA SER A 324 -8.89 20.72 -27.09
C SER A 324 -7.92 21.63 -26.31
N HIS A 325 -6.68 21.19 -26.08
CA HIS A 325 -5.59 21.97 -25.47
C HIS A 325 -4.38 22.14 -26.42
N GLY A 326 -4.60 21.99 -27.72
CA GLY A 326 -3.53 22.05 -28.73
C GLY A 326 -3.21 20.69 -29.31
N GLU A 327 -2.62 20.68 -30.51
CA GLU A 327 -2.13 19.44 -31.13
C GLU A 327 -0.87 18.97 -30.41
N GLY A 328 -0.84 17.69 -30.02
CA GLY A 328 0.34 17.07 -29.40
C GLY A 328 0.49 17.28 -27.89
N ASP A 329 -0.47 17.90 -27.21
CA ASP A 329 -0.43 18.16 -25.75
C ASP A 329 -0.13 16.89 -24.92
N LEU A 330 -0.90 15.82 -25.12
CA LEU A 330 -0.65 14.54 -24.44
C LEU A 330 0.73 13.95 -24.74
N GLU A 331 1.17 14.02 -26.00
CA GLU A 331 2.47 13.48 -26.41
C GLU A 331 3.61 14.24 -25.74
N GLN A 332 3.49 15.56 -25.66
CA GLN A 332 4.45 16.40 -24.97
C GLN A 332 4.52 16.10 -23.48
N ALA A 333 3.38 16.06 -22.79
CA ALA A 333 3.34 15.71 -21.37
C ALA A 333 3.92 14.30 -21.11
N ARG A 334 3.63 13.33 -21.98
CA ARG A 334 4.22 11.99 -21.96
C ARG A 334 5.74 12.03 -22.12
N ASN A 335 6.25 12.84 -23.06
CA ASN A 335 7.68 13.00 -23.28
C ASN A 335 8.36 13.60 -22.05
N ILE A 336 7.75 14.61 -21.40
CA ILE A 336 8.26 15.15 -20.13
C ILE A 336 8.30 14.07 -19.04
N ARG A 337 7.20 13.34 -18.81
CA ARG A 337 7.18 12.23 -17.81
C ARG A 337 8.26 11.18 -18.11
N THR A 338 8.44 10.85 -19.39
CA THR A 338 9.49 9.93 -19.85
C THR A 338 10.87 10.48 -19.50
N ALA A 339 11.18 11.74 -19.84
CA ALA A 339 12.45 12.38 -19.50
C ALA A 339 12.72 12.33 -17.98
N LEU A 340 11.71 12.65 -17.17
CA LEU A 340 11.83 12.58 -15.71
C LEU A 340 12.10 11.16 -15.20
N ALA A 341 11.56 10.13 -15.86
CA ALA A 341 11.81 8.72 -15.51
C ALA A 341 13.23 8.24 -15.87
N TRP A 342 13.78 8.67 -17.01
CA TRP A 342 15.14 8.34 -17.48
C TRP A 342 16.25 9.08 -16.71
N ALA A 343 15.90 10.15 -15.99
CA ALA A 343 16.84 10.91 -15.17
C ALA A 343 17.17 10.22 -13.84
N ILE A 344 16.42 9.20 -13.43
CA ILE A 344 16.54 8.58 -12.10
C ILE A 344 17.55 7.43 -12.14
N ASP A 345 18.66 7.56 -11.41
CA ASP A 345 19.62 6.46 -11.21
C ASP A 345 19.13 5.51 -10.11
N ARG A 346 18.39 4.48 -10.51
CA ARG A 346 17.76 3.50 -9.61
C ARG A 346 18.78 2.62 -8.90
N GLU A 347 19.90 2.32 -9.55
CA GLU A 347 20.99 1.55 -8.96
C GLU A 347 21.65 2.35 -7.83
N ALA A 348 21.95 3.63 -8.08
CA ALA A 348 22.47 4.51 -7.05
C ALA A 348 21.46 4.70 -5.89
N VAL A 349 20.16 4.83 -6.16
CA VAL A 349 19.14 4.87 -5.10
C VAL A 349 19.20 3.60 -4.23
N ASN A 350 19.22 2.42 -4.85
CA ASN A 350 19.29 1.16 -4.13
C ASN A 350 20.59 1.02 -3.32
N GLU A 351 21.74 1.29 -3.94
CA GLU A 351 23.04 1.20 -3.29
C GLU A 351 23.17 2.18 -2.11
N LYS A 352 22.80 3.45 -2.31
CA LYS A 352 23.04 4.51 -1.33
C LYS A 352 22.00 4.54 -0.20
N LEU A 353 20.74 4.26 -0.50
CA LEU A 353 19.67 4.37 0.51
C LEU A 353 19.33 3.02 1.15
N LEU A 354 19.49 1.91 0.43
CA LEU A 354 19.09 0.57 0.89
C LEU A 354 20.25 -0.40 1.07
N ALA A 355 21.50 0.10 0.98
CA ALA A 355 22.71 -0.71 1.03
C ALA A 355 22.72 -1.85 -0.03
N GLY A 356 22.07 -1.64 -1.18
CA GLY A 356 22.00 -2.62 -2.29
C GLY A 356 21.11 -3.83 -2.01
N THR A 357 20.26 -3.77 -0.99
CA THR A 357 19.39 -4.89 -0.59
C THR A 357 17.98 -4.85 -1.19
N GLY A 358 17.62 -3.74 -1.84
CA GLY A 358 16.35 -3.57 -2.51
C GLY A 358 16.35 -4.04 -3.96
N ASP A 359 15.17 -3.94 -4.57
CA ASP A 359 14.94 -4.29 -5.97
C ASP A 359 14.90 -3.04 -6.85
N ILE A 360 15.37 -3.15 -8.10
CA ILE A 360 15.14 -2.10 -9.10
C ILE A 360 13.70 -2.19 -9.59
N VAL A 361 12.97 -1.07 -9.54
CA VAL A 361 11.60 -0.98 -10.05
C VAL A 361 11.58 -0.01 -11.24
N HIS A 362 11.25 -0.52 -12.42
CA HIS A 362 11.11 0.31 -13.61
C HIS A 362 9.68 0.82 -13.80
N VAL A 363 8.68 -0.04 -13.56
CA VAL A 363 7.27 0.33 -13.62
C VAL A 363 6.59 -0.23 -12.39
N GLU A 364 5.83 0.61 -11.70
CA GLU A 364 5.07 0.19 -10.52
C GLU A 364 4.12 -0.96 -10.83
N TYR A 365 3.89 -1.80 -9.81
CA TYR A 365 3.05 -3.02 -9.78
C TYR A 365 3.65 -4.27 -10.41
N PHE A 366 4.84 -4.17 -11.01
CA PHE A 366 5.46 -5.28 -11.73
C PHE A 366 6.92 -5.43 -11.30
N HIS A 367 7.25 -6.60 -10.76
CA HIS A 367 8.61 -6.92 -10.33
C HIS A 367 9.45 -7.40 -11.53
N ALA A 368 10.62 -6.81 -11.72
CA ALA A 368 11.48 -7.09 -12.87
C ALA A 368 12.09 -8.51 -12.87
N GLY A 369 12.13 -9.16 -11.70
CA GLY A 369 12.57 -10.56 -11.56
C GLY A 369 11.49 -11.59 -11.92
N HIS A 370 10.26 -11.16 -12.23
CA HIS A 370 9.18 -12.08 -12.59
C HIS A 370 9.37 -12.66 -14.01
N ALA A 371 8.97 -13.92 -14.23
CA ALA A 371 9.17 -14.60 -15.52
C ALA A 371 8.45 -13.95 -16.72
N ASN A 372 7.43 -13.14 -16.47
CA ASN A 372 6.71 -12.37 -17.50
C ASN A 372 7.40 -11.04 -17.85
N TRP A 373 8.43 -10.62 -17.11
CA TRP A 373 9.12 -9.36 -17.35
C TRP A 373 9.90 -9.39 -18.69
N ASN A 374 10.01 -8.21 -19.32
CA ASN A 374 10.74 -8.00 -20.55
C ASN A 374 11.47 -6.66 -20.49
N SER A 375 12.72 -6.62 -20.98
CA SER A 375 13.56 -5.42 -20.89
C SER A 375 13.04 -4.22 -21.69
N LYS A 376 12.03 -4.39 -22.55
CA LYS A 376 11.34 -3.27 -23.20
C LYS A 376 10.65 -2.32 -22.22
N TRP A 377 10.38 -2.75 -20.99
CA TRP A 377 9.76 -1.95 -19.93
C TRP A 377 10.76 -1.30 -18.99
N GLU A 378 12.05 -1.36 -19.32
CA GLU A 378 13.11 -0.78 -18.49
C GLU A 378 13.30 0.70 -18.81
N TYR A 379 13.48 1.47 -17.75
CA TYR A 379 14.06 2.81 -17.79
C TYR A 379 15.53 2.70 -17.42
N GLY A 380 16.41 3.03 -18.37
CA GLY A 380 17.83 3.22 -18.08
C GLY A 380 18.08 4.59 -17.44
N TYR A 381 19.22 4.73 -16.75
CA TYR A 381 19.71 6.03 -16.31
C TYR A 381 20.47 6.70 -17.46
N ASP A 382 19.90 7.77 -18.01
CA ASP A 382 20.48 8.55 -19.11
C ASP A 382 20.02 10.03 -19.01
N PRO A 383 20.71 10.84 -18.19
CA PRO A 383 20.34 12.24 -17.98
C PRO A 383 20.51 13.11 -19.24
N ASP A 384 21.43 12.74 -20.15
CA ASP A 384 21.61 13.43 -21.44
C ASP A 384 20.38 13.22 -22.34
N LYS A 385 19.87 11.98 -22.40
CA LYS A 385 18.62 11.69 -23.09
C LYS A 385 17.44 12.43 -22.46
N SER A 386 17.35 12.52 -21.14
CA SER A 386 16.33 13.30 -20.46
C SER A 386 16.39 14.77 -20.87
N PHE A 387 17.58 15.36 -20.89
CA PHE A 387 17.81 16.74 -21.32
C PHE A 387 17.37 16.96 -22.78
N GLU A 388 17.78 16.09 -23.70
CA GLU A 388 17.42 16.15 -25.12
C GLU A 388 15.89 16.04 -25.33
N ILE A 389 15.22 15.14 -24.61
CA ILE A 389 13.75 14.99 -24.69
C ILE A 389 13.06 16.29 -24.26
N ILE A 390 13.47 16.91 -23.15
CA ILE A 390 12.88 18.17 -22.67
C ILE A 390 13.11 19.31 -23.67
N LYS A 391 14.33 19.42 -24.21
CA LYS A 391 14.70 20.44 -25.20
C LYS A 391 13.98 20.31 -26.54
N ALA A 392 13.51 19.11 -26.89
CA ALA A 392 12.73 18.86 -28.10
C ALA A 392 11.26 19.28 -27.98
N GLN A 393 10.78 19.56 -26.77
CA GLN A 393 9.40 19.99 -26.57
C GLN A 393 9.24 21.51 -26.79
N THR A 394 8.02 22.00 -26.95
CA THR A 394 7.72 23.44 -26.98
C THR A 394 7.92 24.05 -25.58
N VAL A 395 7.53 25.29 -25.32
CA VAL A 395 7.60 25.87 -23.95
C VAL A 395 6.33 26.67 -23.64
N ASP A 396 5.23 26.30 -24.28
CA ASP A 396 3.96 27.00 -24.20
C ASP A 396 3.25 26.84 -22.85
N TRP A 397 3.56 25.77 -22.10
CA TRP A 397 3.19 25.64 -20.67
C TRP A 397 3.95 26.59 -19.75
N ASN A 398 5.12 27.06 -20.17
CA ASN A 398 6.02 27.89 -19.35
C ASN A 398 5.82 29.40 -19.56
N LYS A 399 4.83 29.81 -20.37
CA LYS A 399 4.59 31.21 -20.72
C LYS A 399 4.17 32.01 -19.48
N GLY A 400 5.12 32.79 -18.94
CA GLY A 400 4.88 33.67 -17.80
C GLY A 400 5.32 33.09 -16.46
N GLN A 401 5.85 31.87 -16.41
CA GLN A 401 6.59 31.38 -15.26
C GLN A 401 8.04 31.84 -15.38
N ALA A 402 8.61 32.33 -14.27
CA ALA A 402 9.96 32.86 -14.25
C ALA A 402 10.98 31.72 -14.41
N SER A 403 11.22 31.27 -15.64
CA SER A 403 12.25 30.28 -15.95
C SER A 403 13.57 30.74 -15.35
N ALA A 404 14.28 29.87 -14.64
CA ALA A 404 15.55 30.20 -14.02
C ALA A 404 16.54 30.65 -15.11
N ALA A 405 16.89 31.94 -15.12
CA ALA A 405 17.82 32.52 -16.09
C ALA A 405 19.19 31.83 -16.12
N ASP A 406 19.47 31.00 -15.10
CA ASP A 406 20.72 30.27 -14.90
C ASP A 406 20.60 28.74 -15.13
N SER A 407 19.44 28.22 -15.55
CA SER A 407 19.29 26.77 -15.82
C SER A 407 19.93 26.38 -17.15
N ILE A 408 20.58 25.21 -17.17
CA ILE A 408 21.10 24.58 -18.40
C ILE A 408 20.01 24.26 -19.44
N LEU A 409 18.74 24.15 -19.02
CA LEU A 409 17.60 23.96 -19.92
C LEU A 409 17.11 25.27 -20.57
N GLY A 410 17.60 26.43 -20.10
CA GLY A 410 17.16 27.74 -20.55
C GLY A 410 15.64 27.92 -20.41
N GLU A 411 14.98 28.33 -21.49
CA GLU A 411 13.52 28.55 -21.52
C GLU A 411 12.68 27.28 -21.27
N HIS A 412 13.27 26.09 -21.37
CA HIS A 412 12.59 24.82 -21.09
C HIS A 412 12.64 24.42 -19.62
N ALA A 413 13.33 25.19 -18.77
CA ALA A 413 13.39 24.93 -17.34
C ALA A 413 12.02 25.22 -16.68
N PHE A 414 11.53 24.30 -15.86
CA PHE A 414 10.30 24.44 -15.08
C PHE A 414 10.51 24.00 -13.63
N GLU A 415 9.54 24.34 -12.78
CA GLU A 415 9.48 23.90 -11.40
C GLU A 415 8.69 22.60 -11.28
N VAL A 416 9.21 21.63 -10.52
CA VAL A 416 8.53 20.38 -10.23
C VAL A 416 8.69 20.03 -8.76
N SER A 417 7.60 19.63 -8.12
CA SER A 417 7.66 19.11 -6.76
C SER A 417 7.42 17.61 -6.75
N VAL A 418 7.81 16.96 -5.65
CA VAL A 418 7.49 15.56 -5.41
C VAL A 418 7.05 15.37 -3.96
N TYR A 419 5.86 14.83 -3.75
CA TYR A 419 5.38 14.47 -2.43
C TYR A 419 5.90 13.09 -2.00
N ALA A 420 6.35 12.98 -0.76
CA ALA A 420 6.70 11.70 -0.16
C ALA A 420 5.43 11.05 0.43
N GLY A 421 4.95 9.98 -0.21
CA GLY A 421 3.77 9.21 0.19
C GLY A 421 3.88 8.63 1.60
N PRO A 422 2.78 8.12 2.16
CA PRO A 422 2.71 7.64 3.56
C PRO A 422 3.49 6.35 3.82
N GLU A 423 3.93 5.65 2.78
CA GLU A 423 4.55 4.33 2.87
C GLU A 423 5.80 4.36 3.75
N LEU A 424 6.03 3.28 4.50
CA LEU A 424 7.25 3.07 5.27
C LEU A 424 7.58 4.23 6.25
N GLY A 425 6.57 4.93 6.77
CA GLY A 425 6.75 6.05 7.72
C GLY A 425 6.81 7.43 7.04
N GLY A 426 6.65 7.47 5.71
CA GLY A 426 6.46 8.67 4.92
C GLY A 426 7.68 9.58 4.82
N GLY A 427 7.45 10.90 4.77
CA GLY A 427 8.49 11.90 4.50
C GLY A 427 9.66 11.94 5.52
N ALA A 428 9.48 11.35 6.70
CA ALA A 428 10.53 11.24 7.72
C ALA A 428 11.40 9.97 7.59
N SER A 429 11.01 9.03 6.73
CA SER A 429 11.66 7.74 6.56
C SER A 429 12.19 7.57 5.14
N ILE A 430 12.48 6.32 4.74
CA ILE A 430 13.04 6.00 3.43
C ILE A 430 12.27 6.57 2.24
N THR A 431 10.94 6.66 2.32
CA THR A 431 10.12 7.28 1.26
C THR A 431 10.47 8.76 1.07
N GLY A 432 10.78 9.48 2.16
CA GLY A 432 11.28 10.84 2.12
C GLY A 432 12.67 10.96 1.50
N GLU A 433 13.58 10.03 1.80
CA GLU A 433 14.92 9.98 1.20
C GLU A 433 14.87 9.66 -0.30
N VAL A 434 13.98 8.76 -0.71
CA VAL A 434 13.73 8.44 -2.13
C VAL A 434 13.16 9.67 -2.86
N ALA A 435 12.22 10.39 -2.24
CA ALA A 435 11.70 11.64 -2.81
C ALA A 435 12.80 12.71 -2.98
N ASP A 436 13.69 12.86 -2.00
CA ASP A 436 14.84 13.77 -2.09
C ASP A 436 15.80 13.35 -3.22
N ALA A 437 16.09 12.06 -3.35
CA ALA A 437 16.95 11.54 -4.40
C ALA A 437 16.36 11.81 -5.80
N VAL A 438 15.08 11.51 -6.01
CA VAL A 438 14.37 11.81 -7.26
C VAL A 438 14.39 13.30 -7.58
N ALA A 439 14.11 14.16 -6.59
CA ALA A 439 14.20 15.61 -6.76
C ALA A 439 15.62 16.10 -7.08
N GLY A 440 16.65 15.45 -6.52
CA GLY A 440 18.06 15.71 -6.81
C GLY A 440 18.42 15.39 -8.26
N TYR A 441 18.06 14.20 -8.75
CA TYR A 441 18.29 13.81 -10.15
C TYR A 441 17.59 14.74 -11.15
N TRP A 442 16.39 15.21 -10.82
CA TRP A 442 15.70 16.21 -11.64
C TRP A 442 16.38 17.59 -11.58
N ALA A 443 16.98 17.96 -10.45
CA ALA A 443 17.75 19.19 -10.34
C ALA A 443 19.04 19.13 -11.18
N ASP A 444 19.71 17.98 -11.25
CA ASP A 444 20.93 17.77 -12.03
C ASP A 444 20.72 17.99 -13.53
N ILE A 445 19.53 17.69 -14.05
CA ILE A 445 19.17 18.00 -15.46
C ILE A 445 18.68 19.45 -15.66
N GLY A 446 18.75 20.30 -14.63
CA GLY A 446 18.47 21.73 -14.71
C GLY A 446 17.07 22.16 -14.29
N LEU A 447 16.28 21.30 -13.66
CA LEU A 447 14.95 21.67 -13.15
C LEU A 447 15.05 22.29 -11.75
N LYS A 448 14.08 23.14 -11.40
CA LYS A 448 13.93 23.60 -10.02
C LYS A 448 13.05 22.61 -9.28
N THR A 449 13.58 22.00 -8.22
CA THR A 449 12.86 20.95 -7.48
C THR A 449 12.67 21.26 -6.01
N PHE A 450 11.61 20.71 -5.42
CA PHE A 450 11.40 20.67 -3.99
C PHE A 450 10.56 19.48 -3.57
N THR A 451 10.81 18.95 -2.38
CA THR A 451 10.08 17.81 -1.83
C THR A 451 9.00 18.25 -0.85
N LEU A 452 7.81 17.67 -0.96
CA LEU A 452 6.70 17.87 -0.04
C LEU A 452 6.65 16.70 0.95
N LYS A 453 6.82 16.98 2.25
CA LYS A 453 6.91 15.96 3.31
C LYS A 453 5.87 16.13 4.42
N PHE A 454 4.78 16.82 4.12
CA PHE A 454 3.69 17.06 5.08
C PHE A 454 2.82 15.80 5.29
N SER A 455 1.97 15.82 6.32
CA SER A 455 1.20 14.64 6.73
C SER A 455 0.27 14.10 5.64
N TYR A 456 0.12 12.78 5.58
CA TYR A 456 -0.81 12.15 4.63
C TYR A 456 -2.27 12.52 4.90
N ALA A 457 -2.65 12.79 6.15
CA ALA A 457 -3.98 13.30 6.48
C ALA A 457 -4.29 14.64 5.77
N THR A 458 -3.26 15.46 5.52
CA THR A 458 -3.39 16.70 4.72
C THR A 458 -3.36 16.43 3.21
N PHE A 459 -2.60 15.42 2.77
CA PHE A 459 -2.47 15.08 1.35
C PHE A 459 -3.68 14.31 0.79
N ARG A 460 -4.16 13.29 1.52
CA ARG A 460 -5.21 12.37 1.08
C ARG A 460 -6.46 13.06 0.54
N PRO A 461 -7.00 14.14 1.14
CA PRO A 461 -8.15 14.86 0.58
C PRO A 461 -7.92 15.35 -0.86
N THR A 462 -6.68 15.66 -1.25
CA THR A 462 -6.36 16.14 -2.61
C THR A 462 -6.46 15.03 -3.66
N VAL A 463 -6.08 13.80 -3.33
CA VAL A 463 -6.22 12.66 -4.26
C VAL A 463 -7.64 12.10 -4.26
N VAL A 464 -8.37 12.15 -3.14
CA VAL A 464 -9.80 11.85 -3.11
C VAL A 464 -10.59 12.86 -3.95
N GLY A 465 -10.33 14.15 -3.73
CA GLY A 465 -10.98 15.24 -4.47
C GLY A 465 -10.49 15.43 -5.90
N ARG A 466 -9.51 14.62 -6.35
CA ARG A 466 -8.88 14.72 -7.68
C ARG A 466 -8.32 16.11 -7.98
N SER A 467 -7.79 16.79 -6.96
CA SER A 467 -7.19 18.12 -7.04
C SER A 467 -5.66 18.11 -6.98
N ASN A 468 -5.02 16.98 -6.67
CA ASN A 468 -3.56 16.88 -6.68
C ASN A 468 -2.99 16.96 -8.10
N THR A 469 -1.99 17.81 -8.28
CA THR A 469 -1.18 17.92 -9.50
C THR A 469 0.29 17.61 -9.28
N HIS A 470 0.70 17.42 -8.02
CA HIS A 470 2.08 17.12 -7.68
C HIS A 470 2.38 15.63 -7.92
N PRO A 471 3.46 15.29 -8.63
CA PRO A 471 4.03 13.95 -8.60
C PRO A 471 4.26 13.50 -7.16
N TRP A 472 4.17 12.20 -6.90
CA TRP A 472 4.40 11.66 -5.56
C TRP A 472 5.04 10.29 -5.61
N ILE A 473 5.93 10.04 -4.63
CA ILE A 473 6.52 8.74 -4.36
C ILE A 473 5.52 7.94 -3.56
N THR A 474 5.01 6.85 -4.11
CA THR A 474 4.04 5.97 -3.43
C THR A 474 4.13 4.57 -4.01
N SER A 475 3.65 3.57 -3.28
CA SER A 475 3.36 2.24 -3.82
C SER A 475 1.96 2.14 -4.41
N CYS A 476 1.13 3.16 -4.19
CA CYS A 476 -0.30 3.13 -4.34
C CYS A 476 -0.89 1.78 -3.87
N ASP A 477 -1.88 1.24 -4.60
CA ASP A 477 -2.69 0.12 -4.14
C ASP A 477 -2.04 -1.25 -4.38
N LYS A 478 -1.30 -1.40 -5.48
CA LYS A 478 -0.73 -2.70 -5.90
C LYS A 478 0.80 -2.75 -5.90
N GLY A 479 1.50 -1.73 -5.40
CA GLY A 479 2.98 -1.64 -5.38
C GLY A 479 3.66 -2.48 -4.31
N LYS A 480 3.31 -3.77 -4.25
CA LYS A 480 3.93 -4.74 -3.35
C LYS A 480 4.40 -5.90 -4.20
N ALA A 481 5.68 -6.27 -4.09
CA ALA A 481 6.28 -7.30 -4.92
C ALA A 481 5.63 -8.69 -4.74
N SER A 482 4.93 -8.90 -3.62
CA SER A 482 4.15 -10.11 -3.35
C SER A 482 2.82 -10.15 -4.10
N ASN A 483 2.35 -9.06 -4.72
CA ASN A 483 1.12 -9.09 -5.51
C ASN A 483 1.30 -9.95 -6.76
N PRO A 484 0.40 -10.93 -7.01
CA PRO A 484 0.50 -11.74 -8.21
C PRO A 484 0.43 -10.90 -9.49
N TRP A 485 1.23 -11.29 -10.48
CA TRP A 485 1.32 -10.59 -11.76
C TRP A 485 -0.06 -10.41 -12.43
N HIS A 486 -0.88 -11.45 -12.37
CA HIS A 486 -2.18 -11.55 -13.03
C HIS A 486 -3.34 -10.93 -12.24
N PHE A 487 -3.13 -10.49 -10.99
CA PHE A 487 -4.18 -9.82 -10.23
C PHE A 487 -4.57 -8.50 -10.93
N PRO A 488 -5.88 -8.15 -10.95
CA PRO A 488 -6.36 -6.90 -11.53
C PRO A 488 -5.59 -5.69 -10.99
N LYS A 489 -5.22 -4.80 -11.89
CA LYS A 489 -4.46 -3.57 -11.61
C LYS A 489 -5.19 -2.38 -12.19
N GLY A 490 -5.07 -1.24 -11.50
CA GLY A 490 -5.59 0.03 -11.97
C GLY A 490 -7.00 0.39 -11.51
N LEU A 491 -7.62 -0.35 -10.58
CA LEU A 491 -8.93 0.01 -10.02
C LEU A 491 -9.00 1.49 -9.59
N VAL A 492 -8.06 1.90 -8.72
CA VAL A 492 -7.93 3.28 -8.19
C VAL A 492 -7.26 4.27 -9.16
N GLN A 493 -7.10 3.88 -10.42
CA GLN A 493 -6.61 4.70 -11.54
C GLN A 493 -7.71 4.95 -12.56
N THR A 494 -8.96 4.85 -12.11
CA THR A 494 -10.14 5.01 -12.95
C THR A 494 -11.26 5.71 -12.19
N SER A 495 -12.30 6.15 -12.89
CA SER A 495 -13.49 6.72 -12.26
C SER A 495 -14.35 5.69 -11.50
N LEU A 496 -14.00 4.39 -11.54
CA LEU A 496 -14.67 3.35 -10.77
C LEU A 496 -14.66 3.64 -9.27
N THR A 497 -13.59 4.24 -8.74
CA THR A 497 -13.46 4.53 -7.30
C THR A 497 -13.68 6.02 -7.00
N ARG A 498 -14.34 6.76 -7.90
CA ARG A 498 -14.60 8.18 -7.68
C ARG A 498 -15.51 8.37 -6.46
N GLY A 499 -15.09 9.24 -5.54
CA GLY A 499 -15.63 9.34 -4.17
C GLY A 499 -14.71 8.68 -3.12
N GLY A 500 -13.87 7.76 -3.56
CA GLY A 500 -12.78 7.15 -2.80
C GLY A 500 -11.38 7.60 -3.24
N PHE A 501 -10.39 6.84 -2.80
CA PHE A 501 -8.97 7.10 -3.05
C PHE A 501 -8.59 6.96 -4.54
N SER A 502 -7.48 7.57 -4.95
CA SER A 502 -6.86 7.38 -6.27
C SER A 502 -5.35 7.54 -6.22
N CYS A 503 -4.66 6.84 -7.13
CA CYS A 503 -3.22 7.04 -7.34
C CYS A 503 -2.85 8.39 -7.98
N GLY A 504 -3.83 9.22 -8.36
CA GLY A 504 -3.62 10.57 -8.88
C GLY A 504 -3.93 10.76 -10.37
N PHE A 505 -4.26 9.70 -11.10
CA PHE A 505 -4.65 9.78 -12.52
C PHE A 505 -5.84 8.86 -12.82
N GLU A 506 -6.54 9.12 -13.92
CA GLU A 506 -7.71 8.34 -14.38
C GLU A 506 -7.58 8.09 -15.89
N SER A 507 -7.78 6.86 -16.36
CA SER A 507 -7.67 6.52 -17.78
C SER A 507 -8.76 5.54 -18.23
N PRO A 508 -9.46 5.82 -19.34
CA PRO A 508 -10.43 4.89 -19.90
C PRO A 508 -9.77 3.61 -20.45
N GLU A 509 -8.52 3.66 -20.91
CA GLU A 509 -7.79 2.45 -21.31
C GLU A 509 -7.46 1.58 -20.10
N ILE A 510 -7.02 2.18 -18.98
CA ILE A 510 -6.77 1.46 -17.73
C ILE A 510 -8.06 0.79 -17.23
N LEU A 511 -9.21 1.48 -17.32
CA LEU A 511 -10.50 0.89 -17.03
C LEU A 511 -10.77 -0.36 -17.87
N GLY A 512 -10.54 -0.28 -19.19
CA GLY A 512 -10.70 -1.42 -20.08
C GLY A 512 -9.78 -2.61 -19.75
N PHE A 513 -8.52 -2.35 -19.38
CA PHE A 513 -7.60 -3.40 -18.95
C PHE A 513 -7.99 -4.01 -17.60
N TYR A 514 -8.39 -3.17 -16.64
CA TYR A 514 -8.88 -3.61 -15.34
C TYR A 514 -10.07 -4.56 -15.50
N THR A 515 -11.11 -4.17 -16.23
CA THR A 515 -12.30 -5.01 -16.46
C THR A 515 -11.92 -6.35 -17.09
N ARG A 516 -11.00 -6.36 -18.06
CA ARG A 516 -10.54 -7.61 -18.71
C ARG A 516 -9.75 -8.52 -17.77
N MET A 517 -8.94 -7.97 -16.86
CA MET A 517 -8.26 -8.75 -15.83
C MET A 517 -9.27 -9.29 -14.81
N ALA A 518 -10.18 -8.43 -14.36
CA ALA A 518 -11.19 -8.71 -13.35
C ALA A 518 -12.15 -9.84 -13.78
N GLU A 519 -12.60 -9.82 -15.03
CA GLU A 519 -13.54 -10.80 -15.61
C GLU A 519 -12.84 -11.96 -16.36
N ALA A 520 -11.52 -12.07 -16.23
CA ALA A 520 -10.77 -13.11 -16.92
C ALA A 520 -11.21 -14.52 -16.48
N LYS A 521 -11.50 -15.37 -17.45
CA LYS A 521 -11.89 -16.77 -17.21
C LYS A 521 -10.76 -17.67 -16.66
N ASP A 522 -9.51 -17.24 -16.82
CA ASP A 522 -8.32 -17.97 -16.41
C ASP A 522 -7.11 -17.03 -16.23
N THR A 523 -6.08 -17.53 -15.54
CA THR A 523 -4.83 -16.79 -15.26
C THR A 523 -4.10 -16.34 -16.52
N ALA A 524 -4.21 -17.06 -17.63
CA ALA A 524 -3.51 -16.73 -18.87
C ALA A 524 -4.14 -15.51 -19.56
N ALA A 525 -5.48 -15.45 -19.60
CA ALA A 525 -6.23 -14.30 -20.08
C ALA A 525 -5.97 -13.07 -19.20
N ALA A 526 -5.99 -13.24 -17.87
CA ALA A 526 -5.66 -12.17 -16.93
C ALA A 526 -4.22 -11.64 -17.13
N THR A 527 -3.25 -12.55 -17.29
CA THR A 527 -1.85 -12.20 -17.55
C THR A 527 -1.68 -11.42 -18.86
N THR A 528 -2.44 -11.78 -19.89
CA THR A 528 -2.41 -11.06 -21.17
C THR A 528 -2.87 -9.61 -20.99
N ALA A 529 -4.01 -9.40 -20.31
CA ALA A 529 -4.50 -8.06 -20.03
C ALA A 529 -3.55 -7.26 -19.10
N ALA A 530 -2.91 -7.93 -18.13
CA ALA A 530 -1.90 -7.30 -17.27
C ALA A 530 -0.66 -6.83 -18.04
N ASN A 531 -0.20 -7.61 -19.03
CA ASN A 531 0.91 -7.21 -19.89
C ASN A 531 0.56 -6.02 -20.80
N GLU A 532 -0.67 -5.97 -21.31
CA GLU A 532 -1.16 -4.83 -22.10
C GLU A 532 -1.32 -3.57 -21.24
N TYR A 533 -1.79 -3.71 -20.00
CA TYR A 533 -1.77 -2.63 -19.02
C TYR A 533 -0.34 -2.12 -18.79
N LEU A 534 0.63 -3.02 -18.57
CA LEU A 534 2.05 -2.67 -18.40
C LEU A 534 2.61 -1.93 -19.62
N ASP A 535 2.33 -2.43 -20.83
CA ASP A 535 2.69 -1.76 -22.08
C ASP A 535 2.13 -0.32 -22.14
N TYR A 536 0.86 -0.14 -21.77
CA TYR A 536 0.21 1.16 -21.75
C TYR A 536 0.80 2.12 -20.71
N VAL A 537 0.94 1.69 -19.44
CA VAL A 537 1.43 2.59 -18.38
C VAL A 537 2.92 2.91 -18.55
N TYR A 538 3.71 1.99 -19.11
CA TYR A 538 5.08 2.27 -19.53
C TYR A 538 5.09 3.32 -20.64
N HIS A 539 4.31 3.11 -21.71
CA HIS A 539 4.24 4.05 -22.82
C HIS A 539 3.81 5.45 -22.36
N GLN A 540 2.80 5.54 -21.48
CA GLN A 540 2.32 6.82 -20.96
C GLN A 540 3.20 7.43 -19.88
N ALA A 541 4.18 6.68 -19.34
CA ALA A 541 5.05 7.06 -18.23
C ALA A 541 4.28 7.63 -17.02
N LEU A 542 3.12 7.06 -16.69
CA LEU A 542 2.26 7.57 -15.61
C LEU A 542 2.75 7.19 -14.21
N GLN A 543 3.46 6.06 -14.10
CA GLN A 543 3.91 5.47 -12.84
C GLN A 543 5.30 4.79 -12.95
N PRO A 544 6.34 5.47 -13.45
CA PRO A 544 7.69 4.92 -13.42
C PRO A 544 8.11 4.59 -11.98
N GLY A 545 8.61 3.38 -11.78
CA GLY A 545 9.14 2.95 -10.49
C GLY A 545 10.48 3.60 -10.17
N VAL A 546 10.90 3.49 -8.91
CA VAL A 546 12.22 3.92 -8.45
C VAL A 546 12.94 2.73 -7.79
N VAL A 547 12.39 2.20 -6.70
CA VAL A 547 13.06 1.16 -5.91
C VAL A 547 12.05 0.32 -5.12
N GLY A 548 12.33 -0.96 -4.96
CA GLY A 548 11.59 -1.89 -4.11
C GLY A 548 12.29 -2.00 -2.76
N VAL A 549 11.67 -1.48 -1.71
CA VAL A 549 12.23 -1.48 -0.35
C VAL A 549 11.82 -2.77 0.37
N PRO A 550 12.76 -3.63 0.79
CA PRO A 550 12.43 -4.81 1.58
C PRO A 550 11.75 -4.43 2.90
N ASP A 551 10.57 -4.99 3.16
CA ASP A 551 9.79 -4.71 4.36
C ASP A 551 9.94 -5.87 5.35
N ALA A 552 10.54 -5.62 6.51
CA ALA A 552 10.93 -6.69 7.42
C ALA A 552 11.09 -6.26 8.88
N TYR A 553 10.93 -7.26 9.74
CA TYR A 553 11.21 -7.19 11.16
C TYR A 553 12.45 -8.01 11.49
N TYR A 554 13.20 -7.55 12.49
CA TYR A 554 14.40 -8.22 12.98
C TYR A 554 14.25 -8.48 14.47
N PHE A 555 14.59 -9.69 14.90
CA PHE A 555 14.41 -10.12 16.29
C PHE A 555 15.70 -10.60 16.94
N ASN A 556 15.81 -10.32 18.24
CA ASN A 556 16.92 -10.71 19.09
C ASN A 556 16.83 -12.21 19.42
N ASN A 557 17.77 -13.00 18.89
CA ASN A 557 17.82 -14.45 19.10
C ASN A 557 18.07 -14.83 20.57
N ASN A 558 18.49 -13.92 21.45
CA ASN A 558 18.60 -14.20 22.88
C ASN A 558 17.25 -14.34 23.58
N LYS A 559 16.16 -13.83 22.99
CA LYS A 559 14.79 -13.91 23.54
C LYS A 559 13.85 -14.71 22.65
N VAL A 560 13.83 -14.41 21.35
CA VAL A 560 12.89 -15.00 20.38
C VAL A 560 13.57 -16.19 19.71
N SER A 561 12.91 -17.35 19.73
CA SER A 561 13.42 -18.58 19.12
C SER A 561 13.00 -18.71 17.65
N SER A 562 11.76 -18.31 17.32
CA SER A 562 11.26 -18.26 15.95
C SER A 562 10.15 -17.22 15.78
N PHE A 563 10.02 -16.71 14.56
CA PHE A 563 8.88 -15.91 14.14
C PHE A 563 8.65 -16.08 12.63
N GLU A 564 7.65 -16.90 12.29
CA GLU A 564 7.25 -17.14 10.90
C GLU A 564 6.01 -16.32 10.55
N MET A 565 6.13 -15.51 9.50
CA MET A 565 5.05 -14.70 8.95
C MET A 565 4.48 -15.34 7.69
N ASP A 566 3.17 -15.20 7.48
CA ASP A 566 2.52 -15.62 6.26
C ASP A 566 2.79 -14.63 5.13
N LYS A 567 2.82 -15.12 3.87
CA LYS A 567 2.90 -14.25 2.69
C LYS A 567 1.70 -13.31 2.67
N ALA A 568 1.94 -12.00 2.54
CA ALA A 568 0.88 -11.00 2.50
C ALA A 568 1.08 -10.01 1.35
N ALA A 569 -0.04 -9.56 0.77
CA ALA A 569 -0.09 -8.53 -0.25
C ALA A 569 0.02 -7.13 0.36
N MET A 570 -0.60 -6.88 1.52
CA MET A 570 -0.67 -5.55 2.13
C MET A 570 0.05 -5.43 3.48
N ALA A 571 0.10 -6.50 4.28
CA ALA A 571 0.64 -6.47 5.64
C ALA A 571 2.17 -6.59 5.67
N SER A 572 2.81 -5.79 6.53
CA SER A 572 4.25 -5.89 6.85
C SER A 572 4.54 -6.75 8.09
N LEU A 573 3.54 -6.89 8.97
CA LEU A 573 3.57 -7.67 10.20
C LEU A 573 2.30 -8.51 10.26
N ASN A 574 2.43 -9.83 10.41
CA ASN A 574 1.30 -10.73 10.62
C ASN A 574 1.69 -11.97 11.44
N SER A 575 0.71 -12.83 11.66
CA SER A 575 0.89 -14.17 12.23
C SER A 575 1.59 -14.15 13.60
N LEU A 576 1.21 -13.19 14.44
CA LEU A 576 1.83 -12.99 15.76
C LEU A 576 1.73 -14.22 16.67
N TRP A 577 0.73 -15.09 16.44
CA TRP A 577 0.58 -16.37 17.13
C TRP A 577 1.75 -17.34 16.88
N ASN A 578 2.57 -17.10 15.85
CA ASN A 578 3.77 -17.88 15.56
C ASN A 578 5.02 -17.40 16.31
N ILE A 579 4.96 -16.28 17.04
CA ILE A 579 6.10 -15.80 17.83
C ILE A 579 6.36 -16.78 18.97
N GLU A 580 7.57 -17.34 19.00
CA GLU A 580 8.00 -18.28 20.02
C GLU A 580 9.16 -17.68 20.83
N LEU A 581 9.01 -17.68 22.16
CA LEU A 581 10.04 -17.23 23.09
C LEU A 581 10.88 -18.42 23.58
N LYS A 582 12.10 -18.14 24.05
CA LYS A 582 13.01 -19.12 24.65
C LYS A 582 12.67 -19.50 26.09
#